data_AF-A0A8I1PRA3-F1
#
_entry.id   AF-A0A8I1PRA3-F1
#
_cell.length_a   1.000
_cell.length_b   1.000
_cell.length_c   1.000
_cell.angle_alpha   90.00
_cell.angle_beta   90.00
_cell.angle_gamma   90.00
#
_symmetry.space_group_name_H-M   'P 1'
#
loop_
_entity.id
_entity.type
_entity.pdbx_description
1 polymer ?
#
loop_
_entity_poly.entity_id
_entity_poly.type
_entity_poly.pdbx_seq_one_letter_code
_entity_poly.pdbx_strand_id
1 'polypeptide(L)'
;MNIDMPRASAKALARARAAAFATLTPTTAATTHLSVATTAYPKGHTLRLVDREIVVPAASVLVFEDLMPGANFGHPCRYRFHSAKDGAVIEVVDAMFPPEVADPGIELEHFHAPLLEVELRPVVYQQIDWTRLHLPWWRDDNRFALLFTSQISNRRHVEDLEFAYRILRNKLGFPADHIYVLCYDGTIGATDASGSGMSTWVGDGTAYQMQVTDSATKAHLHDTLTAISDRMDDDSLLFVHTNNHGATTGLCVDNSTVVTPDEWGTMLDGMRSFGTLVVTMEQCYSGAFLQPTLDHSTAARTSFAAAVPADKVSAGATHFDPWALAWFEGLNDASAYGASLAHHADVDHSGRISMVEAFNYSDQHDTDTSYDDPVYGDKPFACGASIYLNRVPAWWEVLRELIERYRLIEKQFPHIPEPDPQPDWAAELIAHLEVADQLAQRVEAVVGAAETKAPRATAGRS
;
A
#
# COMPACT_ATOMS: atom_id res chain seq x y z
N MET A 1 37.66 12.30 26.31
CA MET A 1 38.30 13.32 25.45
C MET A 1 37.60 13.21 24.11
N ASN A 2 36.65 14.11 23.80
CA ASN A 2 36.04 14.15 22.47
C ASN A 2 37.08 14.76 21.54
N ILE A 3 37.75 13.89 20.78
CA ILE A 3 38.60 14.32 19.67
C ILE A 3 37.61 14.73 18.58
N ASP A 4 37.58 16.03 18.28
CA ASP A 4 36.79 16.57 17.17
C ASP A 4 37.34 15.96 15.88
N MET A 5 36.63 14.94 15.36
CA MET A 5 37.11 14.17 14.22
C MET A 5 36.82 14.95 12.94
N PRO A 6 37.82 15.11 12.05
CA PRO A 6 37.65 15.92 10.85
C PRO A 6 36.65 15.27 9.89
N ARG A 7 35.84 16.11 9.25
CA ARG A 7 34.94 15.68 8.17
C ARG A 7 35.76 15.16 6.98
N ALA A 8 35.32 14.08 6.37
CA ALA A 8 35.97 13.53 5.18
C ALA A 8 35.88 14.50 3.99
N SER A 9 36.87 14.47 3.10
CA SER A 9 36.80 15.31 1.89
C SER A 9 35.66 14.86 0.97
N ALA A 10 34.97 15.80 0.33
CA ALA A 10 33.86 15.50 -0.60
C ALA A 10 34.29 14.52 -1.71
N LYS A 11 35.54 14.62 -2.18
CA LYS A 11 36.11 13.71 -3.19
C LYS A 11 36.28 12.29 -2.66
N ALA A 12 36.72 12.12 -1.41
CA ALA A 12 36.85 10.81 -0.79
C ALA A 12 35.48 10.17 -0.53
N LEU A 13 34.51 10.95 -0.04
CA LEU A 13 33.12 10.50 0.16
C LEU A 13 32.47 10.05 -1.15
N ALA A 14 32.55 10.87 -2.21
CA ALA A 14 31.98 10.53 -3.51
C ALA A 14 32.59 9.25 -4.10
N ARG A 15 33.91 9.05 -3.94
CA ARG A 15 34.59 7.84 -4.39
C ARG A 15 34.25 6.62 -3.54
N ALA A 16 34.13 6.77 -2.22
CA ALA A 16 33.73 5.69 -1.33
C ALA A 16 32.30 5.21 -1.68
N ARG A 17 31.36 6.14 -1.86
CA ARG A 17 29.99 5.84 -2.33
C ARG A 17 30.00 5.09 -3.66
N ALA A 18 30.70 5.62 -4.66
CA ALA A 18 30.77 5.00 -5.97
C ALA A 18 31.40 3.60 -5.94
N ALA A 19 32.46 3.41 -5.15
CA ALA A 19 33.13 2.12 -5.01
C ALA A 19 32.26 1.09 -4.28
N ALA A 20 31.52 1.48 -3.24
CA ALA A 20 30.58 0.60 -2.55
C ALA A 20 29.40 0.23 -3.45
N PHE A 21 28.78 1.21 -4.10
CA PHE A 21 27.67 0.99 -5.03
C PHE A 21 28.07 0.07 -6.20
N ALA A 22 29.28 0.23 -6.75
CA ALA A 22 29.80 -0.61 -7.84
C ALA A 22 30.01 -2.09 -7.46
N THR A 23 29.95 -2.44 -6.17
CA THR A 23 30.02 -3.85 -5.73
C THR A 23 28.67 -4.52 -5.60
N LEU A 24 27.57 -3.78 -5.78
CA LEU A 24 26.23 -4.36 -5.79
C LEU A 24 25.97 -5.05 -7.13
N THR A 25 25.44 -6.27 -7.06
CA THR A 25 24.78 -6.93 -8.21
C THR A 25 23.32 -6.47 -8.25
N PRO A 26 22.56 -6.72 -9.33
CA PRO A 26 21.13 -6.43 -9.33
C PRO A 26 20.39 -7.05 -8.13
N THR A 27 20.78 -8.26 -7.73
CA THR A 27 20.21 -8.95 -6.57
C THR A 27 20.57 -8.27 -5.25
N THR A 28 21.85 -7.93 -5.01
CA THR A 28 22.23 -7.30 -3.75
C THR A 28 21.84 -5.82 -3.69
N ALA A 29 21.70 -5.14 -4.83
CA ALA A 29 21.16 -3.79 -4.90
C ALA A 29 19.69 -3.70 -4.47
N ALA A 30 18.93 -4.79 -4.57
CA ALA A 30 17.53 -4.87 -4.15
C ALA A 30 17.37 -5.26 -2.67
N THR A 31 18.43 -5.72 -1.99
CA THR A 31 18.33 -6.24 -0.62
C THR A 31 19.33 -5.62 0.36
N THR A 32 20.17 -4.68 -0.09
CA THR A 32 21.25 -4.09 0.73
C THR A 32 21.05 -2.58 0.88
N HIS A 33 21.16 -2.07 2.11
CA HIS A 33 21.23 -0.63 2.39
C HIS A 33 22.70 -0.21 2.47
N LEU A 34 23.08 0.88 1.80
CA LEU A 34 24.39 1.50 1.96
C LEU A 34 24.28 2.89 2.60
N SER A 35 25.07 3.07 3.65
CA SER A 35 25.20 4.32 4.40
C SER A 35 26.68 4.69 4.51
N VAL A 36 26.99 5.99 4.62
CA VAL A 36 28.37 6.45 4.78
C VAL A 36 28.48 7.37 5.98
N ALA A 37 29.52 7.17 6.80
CA ALA A 37 29.86 8.11 7.84
C ALA A 37 30.51 9.36 7.20
N THR A 38 30.00 10.55 7.51
CA THR A 38 30.55 11.79 6.96
C THR A 38 31.88 12.20 7.61
N THR A 39 32.18 11.61 8.77
CA THR A 39 33.40 11.79 9.55
C THR A 39 34.51 10.83 9.11
N ALA A 40 35.76 11.31 9.09
CA ALA A 40 36.93 10.47 8.83
C ALA A 40 37.51 9.94 10.14
N TYR A 41 37.57 8.61 10.27
CA TYR A 41 38.12 7.93 11.45
C TYR A 41 39.64 7.78 11.32
N PRO A 42 40.43 8.16 12.35
CA PRO A 42 41.87 7.98 12.32
C PRO A 42 42.27 6.51 12.46
N LYS A 43 43.46 6.17 11.97
CA LYS A 43 44.07 4.85 12.18
C LYS A 43 44.12 4.52 13.68
N GLY A 44 43.72 3.30 14.05
CA GLY A 44 43.74 2.82 15.43
C GLY A 44 42.55 3.29 16.26
N HIS A 45 41.61 4.04 15.70
CA HIS A 45 40.31 4.26 16.32
C HIS A 45 39.58 2.93 16.49
N THR A 46 38.83 2.76 17.57
CA THR A 46 38.14 1.51 17.87
C THR A 46 36.63 1.72 17.82
N LEU A 47 35.98 1.04 16.88
CA LEU A 47 34.52 0.90 16.85
C LEU A 47 34.14 -0.25 17.78
N ARG A 48 33.31 0.02 18.78
CA ARG A 48 32.89 -0.99 19.76
C ARG A 48 31.55 -1.56 19.33
N LEU A 49 31.54 -2.79 18.84
CA LEU A 49 30.33 -3.57 18.60
C LEU A 49 29.87 -4.26 19.89
N VAL A 50 28.63 -4.74 19.90
CA VAL A 50 28.07 -5.50 21.03
C VAL A 50 28.90 -6.75 21.35
N ASP A 51 29.42 -7.43 20.33
CA ASP A 51 30.14 -8.70 20.43
C ASP A 51 31.68 -8.58 20.34
N ARG A 52 32.20 -7.49 19.77
CA ARG A 52 33.64 -7.33 19.46
C ARG A 52 34.06 -5.88 19.29
N GLU A 53 35.37 -5.65 19.17
CA GLU A 53 35.92 -4.35 18.76
C GLU A 53 36.49 -4.45 17.33
N ILE A 54 36.25 -3.42 16.51
CA ILE A 54 36.86 -3.26 15.18
C ILE A 54 37.86 -2.10 15.24
N VAL A 55 39.12 -2.37 14.94
CA VAL A 55 40.18 -1.34 14.90
C VAL A 55 40.30 -0.80 13.49
N VAL A 56 40.16 0.51 13.33
CA VAL A 56 40.23 1.20 12.04
C VAL A 56 41.65 1.08 11.45
N PRO A 57 41.84 0.49 10.25
CA PRO A 57 43.16 0.05 9.75
C PRO A 57 44.07 1.19 9.28
N ALA A 58 43.48 2.28 8.79
CA ALA A 58 44.15 3.52 8.40
C ALA A 58 43.18 4.71 8.53
N ALA A 59 43.60 5.94 8.26
CA ALA A 59 42.66 7.06 8.22
C ALA A 59 41.57 6.82 7.14
N SER A 60 40.32 6.59 7.57
CA SER A 60 39.28 5.99 6.73
C SER A 60 37.94 6.71 6.80
N VAL A 61 37.24 6.71 5.67
CA VAL A 61 35.78 6.89 5.58
C VAL A 61 35.15 5.50 5.78
N LEU A 62 34.13 5.43 6.62
CA LEU A 62 33.36 4.20 6.83
C LEU A 62 32.13 4.20 5.91
N VAL A 63 32.00 3.16 5.09
CA VAL A 63 30.74 2.79 4.45
C VAL A 63 30.17 1.58 5.20
N PHE A 64 28.93 1.69 5.64
CA PHE A 64 28.19 0.61 6.27
C PHE A 64 27.29 -0.05 5.22
N GLU A 65 27.34 -1.37 5.12
CA GLU A 65 26.45 -2.17 4.29
C GLU A 65 25.55 -3.00 5.20
N ASP A 66 24.26 -2.67 5.23
CA ASP A 66 23.25 -3.50 5.88
C ASP A 66 22.77 -4.55 4.87
N LEU A 67 23.11 -5.82 5.11
CA LEU A 67 22.74 -6.93 4.22
C LEU A 67 21.35 -7.49 4.53
N MET A 68 20.70 -7.02 5.59
CA MET A 68 19.33 -7.39 5.95
C MET A 68 18.58 -6.17 6.52
N PRO A 69 18.34 -5.13 5.70
CA PRO A 69 17.66 -3.92 6.14
C PRO A 69 16.29 -4.24 6.73
N GLY A 70 15.97 -3.66 7.89
CA GLY A 70 14.71 -3.91 8.61
C GLY A 70 14.82 -4.92 9.76
N ALA A 71 15.97 -5.58 9.93
CA ALA A 71 16.22 -6.41 11.10
C ALA A 71 16.43 -5.57 12.38
N ASN A 72 15.81 -6.01 13.48
CA ASN A 72 15.65 -5.19 14.70
C ASN A 72 16.88 -5.14 15.63
N PHE A 73 17.83 -6.08 15.55
CA PHE A 73 18.92 -6.13 16.54
C PHE A 73 20.28 -6.54 15.99
N GLY A 74 20.54 -7.85 15.86
CA GLY A 74 21.80 -8.37 15.32
C GLY A 74 21.56 -9.09 14.00
N HIS A 75 22.22 -8.65 12.94
CA HIS A 75 22.05 -9.15 11.59
C HIS A 75 23.34 -9.01 10.77
N PRO A 76 23.52 -9.85 9.72
CA PRO A 76 24.68 -9.76 8.86
C PRO A 76 24.82 -8.37 8.26
N CYS A 77 25.97 -7.74 8.50
CA CYS A 77 26.31 -6.42 7.99
C CYS A 77 27.81 -6.32 7.72
N ARG A 78 28.23 -5.27 7.01
CA ARG A 78 29.64 -5.06 6.67
C ARG A 78 30.10 -3.65 6.94
N TYR A 79 31.33 -3.55 7.42
CA TYR A 79 32.06 -2.30 7.61
C TYR A 79 33.13 -2.21 6.53
N ARG A 80 33.00 -1.24 5.64
CA ARG A 80 33.97 -0.95 4.59
C ARG A 80 34.78 0.28 4.92
N PHE A 81 36.08 0.08 5.07
CA PHE A 81 37.03 1.16 5.29
C PHE A 81 37.58 1.63 3.96
N HIS A 82 37.34 2.88 3.61
CA HIS A 82 37.87 3.55 2.42
C HIS A 82 38.89 4.61 2.83
N SER A 83 40.00 4.74 2.11
CA SER A 83 41.02 5.76 2.37
C SER A 83 40.42 7.16 2.38
N ALA A 84 40.63 7.91 3.48
CA ALA A 84 40.15 9.28 3.62
C ALA A 84 40.81 10.27 2.64
N LYS A 85 41.91 9.87 1.97
CA LYS A 85 42.66 10.68 1.01
C LYS A 85 42.09 10.59 -0.40
N ASP A 86 41.76 9.38 -0.86
CA ASP A 86 41.46 9.10 -2.26
C ASP A 86 40.27 8.17 -2.49
N GLY A 87 39.62 7.68 -1.43
CA GLY A 87 38.40 6.86 -1.47
C GLY A 87 38.62 5.39 -1.83
N ALA A 88 39.86 4.92 -1.97
CA ALA A 88 40.15 3.53 -2.30
C ALA A 88 39.76 2.59 -1.15
N VAL A 89 39.22 1.41 -1.46
CA VAL A 89 38.89 0.38 -0.45
C VAL A 89 40.18 -0.09 0.22
N ILE A 90 40.21 -0.09 1.54
CA ILE A 90 41.31 -0.59 2.36
C ILE A 90 40.97 -1.98 2.89
N GLU A 91 39.79 -2.12 3.51
CA GLU A 91 39.38 -3.33 4.19
C GLU A 91 37.85 -3.43 4.26
N VAL A 92 37.34 -4.66 4.28
CA VAL A 92 35.94 -4.98 4.50
C VAL A 92 35.87 -5.97 5.66
N VAL A 93 35.05 -5.67 6.66
CA VAL A 93 34.88 -6.50 7.86
C VAL A 93 33.44 -6.95 7.95
N ASP A 94 33.21 -8.26 7.93
CA ASP A 94 31.90 -8.85 8.22
C ASP A 94 31.58 -8.76 9.71
N ALA A 95 30.37 -8.30 10.03
CA ALA A 95 29.87 -8.05 11.37
C ALA A 95 28.41 -8.49 11.52
N MET A 96 27.91 -8.44 12.76
CA MET A 96 26.53 -8.80 13.11
C MET A 96 25.74 -7.66 13.74
N PHE A 97 26.33 -6.47 13.91
CA PHE A 97 25.68 -5.37 14.60
C PHE A 97 25.94 -4.04 13.87
N PRO A 98 24.89 -3.24 13.60
CA PRO A 98 25.03 -1.91 13.02
C PRO A 98 25.82 -0.94 13.92
N PRO A 99 26.42 0.11 13.33
CA PRO A 99 27.21 1.07 14.08
C PRO A 99 26.38 1.81 15.13
N GLU A 100 25.11 2.12 14.83
CA GLU A 100 24.23 2.91 15.68
C GLU A 100 23.83 2.19 16.97
N VAL A 101 23.75 0.85 16.93
CA VAL A 101 23.45 0.02 18.10
C VAL A 101 24.61 0.03 19.09
N ALA A 102 25.82 0.26 18.60
CA ALA A 102 27.04 0.02 19.34
C ALA A 102 27.82 1.30 19.70
N ASP A 103 27.68 2.34 18.89
CA ASP A 103 28.13 3.71 19.17
C ASP A 103 27.07 4.71 18.65
N PRO A 104 26.16 5.19 19.51
CA PRO A 104 25.08 6.10 19.12
C PRO A 104 25.58 7.47 18.65
N GLY A 105 26.88 7.75 18.72
CA GLY A 105 27.50 8.98 18.19
C GLY A 105 27.89 8.92 16.71
N ILE A 106 27.71 7.78 16.04
CA ILE A 106 28.05 7.63 14.62
C ILE A 106 26.91 8.16 13.74
N GLU A 107 27.16 9.26 13.04
CA GLU A 107 26.22 9.79 12.03
C GLU A 107 26.46 9.12 10.66
N LEU A 108 25.48 8.34 10.20
CA LEU A 108 25.46 7.74 8.87
C LEU A 108 24.50 8.49 7.93
N GLU A 109 24.99 8.80 6.73
CA GLU A 109 24.18 9.35 5.64
C GLU A 109 23.86 8.23 4.64
N HIS A 110 22.58 7.95 4.48
CA HIS A 110 22.07 6.99 3.49
C HIS A 110 22.31 7.49 2.07
N PHE A 111 22.78 6.60 1.18
CA PHE A 111 23.00 6.96 -0.22
C PHE A 111 22.56 5.89 -1.23
N HIS A 112 22.20 4.69 -0.76
CA HIS A 112 21.54 3.66 -1.56
C HIS A 112 20.64 2.85 -0.63
N ALA A 113 19.34 3.10 -0.65
CA ALA A 113 18.38 2.13 -0.11
C ALA A 113 18.24 0.98 -1.11
N PRO A 114 17.90 -0.24 -0.68
CA PRO A 114 17.46 -1.26 -1.61
C PRO A 114 16.46 -0.61 -2.58
N LEU A 115 16.66 -0.83 -3.88
CA LEU A 115 15.56 -0.63 -4.81
C LEU A 115 14.40 -1.38 -4.17
N LEU A 116 13.28 -0.68 -3.90
CA LEU A 116 11.97 -1.30 -3.64
C LEU A 116 12.05 -2.64 -4.34
N GLU A 117 11.91 -3.74 -3.59
CA GLU A 117 11.82 -5.06 -4.18
C GLU A 117 11.16 -4.83 -5.53
N VAL A 118 11.82 -5.23 -6.62
CA VAL A 118 11.03 -5.55 -7.81
C VAL A 118 10.03 -6.46 -7.18
N GLU A 119 8.81 -5.94 -6.97
CA GLU A 119 7.72 -6.70 -6.38
C GLU A 119 7.92 -8.00 -7.12
N LEU A 120 8.20 -9.09 -6.41
CA LEU A 120 7.71 -10.34 -6.93
C LEU A 120 6.22 -10.10 -6.89
N ARG A 121 5.73 -9.35 -7.91
CA ARG A 121 4.33 -9.09 -8.15
C ARG A 121 3.85 -10.51 -8.11
N PRO A 122 2.99 -10.86 -7.15
CA PRO A 122 2.55 -12.22 -6.98
C PRO A 122 2.25 -12.70 -8.37
N VAL A 123 2.78 -13.86 -8.76
CA VAL A 123 2.60 -14.37 -10.12
C VAL A 123 1.12 -14.24 -10.41
N VAL A 124 0.72 -13.19 -11.15
CA VAL A 124 -0.70 -12.86 -11.41
C VAL A 124 -1.33 -13.96 -12.27
N TYR A 125 -0.51 -14.95 -12.63
CA TYR A 125 -0.77 -16.13 -13.41
C TYR A 125 -0.52 -17.40 -12.58
N GLN A 126 -1.12 -17.52 -11.40
CA GLN A 126 -1.50 -18.85 -10.91
C GLN A 126 -3.00 -19.04 -11.11
N GLN A 127 -3.30 -19.94 -12.04
CA GLN A 127 -4.63 -20.47 -12.40
C GLN A 127 -5.69 -19.42 -12.77
N ILE A 128 -5.52 -18.81 -13.94
CA ILE A 128 -6.68 -18.28 -14.67
C ILE A 128 -7.59 -19.47 -14.98
N ASP A 129 -8.75 -19.53 -14.34
CA ASP A 129 -9.85 -20.39 -14.78
C ASP A 129 -10.43 -19.81 -16.07
N TRP A 130 -9.88 -20.28 -17.19
CA TRP A 130 -10.30 -19.89 -18.54
C TRP A 130 -11.78 -20.17 -18.83
N THR A 131 -12.47 -20.96 -17.99
CA THR A 131 -13.89 -21.26 -18.17
C THR A 131 -14.83 -20.16 -17.66
N ARG A 132 -14.31 -19.17 -16.91
CA ARG A 132 -15.06 -18.02 -16.38
C ARG A 132 -14.80 -16.70 -17.11
N LEU A 133 -14.12 -16.73 -18.26
CA LEU A 133 -13.85 -15.53 -19.06
C LEU A 133 -15.15 -15.05 -19.74
N HIS A 134 -15.95 -14.24 -19.04
CA HIS A 134 -16.96 -13.41 -19.68
C HIS A 134 -16.27 -12.21 -20.33
N LEU A 135 -16.19 -12.21 -21.66
CA LEU A 135 -15.62 -11.14 -22.49
C LEU A 135 -16.34 -9.81 -22.18
N PRO A 136 -15.73 -8.87 -21.42
CA PRO A 136 -16.42 -7.67 -20.97
C PRO A 136 -16.10 -6.57 -21.97
N TRP A 137 -16.90 -6.46 -23.01
CA TRP A 137 -16.88 -5.24 -23.82
C TRP A 137 -17.92 -4.33 -23.14
N TRP A 138 -17.44 -3.27 -22.48
CA TRP A 138 -18.24 -2.20 -21.85
C TRP A 138 -18.99 -2.54 -20.54
N ARG A 139 -18.30 -3.03 -19.50
CA ARG A 139 -18.83 -2.81 -18.14
C ARG A 139 -17.99 -1.76 -17.43
N ASP A 140 -18.64 -0.66 -17.09
CA ASP A 140 -18.16 0.27 -16.06
C ASP A 140 -17.82 -0.53 -14.80
N ASP A 141 -16.80 -0.12 -14.07
CA ASP A 141 -16.33 -0.84 -12.90
C ASP A 141 -17.38 -0.76 -11.77
N ASN A 142 -18.18 -1.80 -11.59
CA ASN A 142 -19.31 -1.83 -10.64
C ASN A 142 -18.88 -1.98 -9.15
N ARG A 143 -17.65 -1.60 -8.82
CA ARG A 143 -17.16 -1.52 -7.44
C ARG A 143 -17.31 -0.10 -6.92
N PHE A 144 -17.96 0.04 -5.77
CA PHE A 144 -18.22 1.29 -5.08
C PHE A 144 -17.61 1.25 -3.68
N ALA A 145 -17.21 2.41 -3.17
CA ALA A 145 -16.74 2.54 -1.80
C ALA A 145 -17.41 3.74 -1.12
N LEU A 146 -17.65 3.60 0.18
CA LEU A 146 -18.12 4.65 1.07
C LEU A 146 -17.18 4.72 2.27
N LEU A 147 -16.49 5.85 2.40
CA LEU A 147 -15.60 6.16 3.50
C LEU A 147 -16.23 7.24 4.37
N PHE A 148 -16.43 6.98 5.65
CA PHE A 148 -17.19 7.85 6.56
C PHE A 148 -16.40 8.17 7.83
N THR A 149 -16.16 9.46 8.09
CA THR A 149 -15.81 9.95 9.45
C THR A 149 -17.05 10.49 10.14
N SER A 150 -16.94 11.50 11.01
CA SER A 150 -18.07 12.22 11.57
C SER A 150 -17.77 13.72 11.65
N GLN A 151 -18.75 14.51 12.08
CA GLN A 151 -18.54 15.94 12.39
C GLN A 151 -17.73 16.18 13.67
N ILE A 152 -17.42 15.11 14.41
CA ILE A 152 -16.57 15.16 15.62
C ILE A 152 -15.30 14.33 15.47
N SER A 153 -14.90 13.97 14.25
CA SER A 153 -13.68 13.20 14.04
C SER A 153 -12.45 13.98 14.46
N ASN A 154 -11.51 13.30 15.12
CA ASN A 154 -10.11 13.71 15.25
C ASN A 154 -9.29 13.38 14.00
N ARG A 155 -8.10 13.96 13.91
CA ARG A 155 -7.13 13.84 12.81
C ARG A 155 -6.87 12.39 12.40
N ARG A 156 -6.65 11.50 13.38
CA ARG A 156 -6.33 10.09 13.12
C ARG A 156 -7.36 9.38 12.23
N HIS A 157 -8.65 9.59 12.50
CA HIS A 157 -9.70 8.97 11.70
C HIS A 157 -9.68 9.49 10.25
N VAL A 158 -9.33 10.76 10.05
CA VAL A 158 -9.20 11.39 8.72
C VAL A 158 -7.96 10.87 7.98
N GLU A 159 -6.87 10.62 8.70
CA GLU A 159 -5.64 10.04 8.16
C GLU A 159 -5.82 8.57 7.76
N ASP A 160 -6.59 7.79 8.52
CA ASP A 160 -7.01 6.43 8.14
C ASP A 160 -7.87 6.43 6.87
N LEU A 161 -8.82 7.36 6.75
CA LEU A 161 -9.65 7.48 5.54
C LEU A 161 -8.84 7.84 4.30
N GLU A 162 -7.86 8.72 4.44
CA GLU A 162 -6.92 9.04 3.35
C GLU A 162 -6.08 7.82 2.97
N PHE A 163 -5.65 7.01 3.94
CA PHE A 163 -4.93 5.77 3.67
C PHE A 163 -5.82 4.77 2.91
N ALA A 164 -7.05 4.56 3.39
CA ALA A 164 -8.07 3.73 2.74
C ALA A 164 -8.32 4.20 1.29
N TYR A 165 -8.51 5.52 1.09
CA TYR A 165 -8.73 6.10 -0.23
C TYR A 165 -7.57 5.82 -1.19
N ARG A 166 -6.33 6.00 -0.73
CA ARG A 166 -5.13 5.71 -1.52
C ARG A 166 -5.03 4.24 -1.91
N ILE A 167 -5.33 3.33 -0.99
CA ILE A 167 -5.32 1.89 -1.29
C ILE A 167 -6.40 1.56 -2.33
N LEU A 168 -7.63 2.03 -2.10
CA LEU A 168 -8.76 1.81 -3.01
C LEU A 168 -8.46 2.35 -4.41
N ARG A 169 -7.95 3.59 -4.54
CA ARG A 169 -7.63 4.22 -5.82
C ARG A 169 -6.41 3.64 -6.49
N ASN A 170 -5.28 3.65 -5.77
CA ASN A 170 -3.96 3.50 -6.38
C ASN A 170 -3.52 2.03 -6.43
N LYS A 171 -3.94 1.21 -5.45
CA LYS A 171 -3.62 -0.22 -5.41
C LYS A 171 -4.73 -1.09 -5.98
N LEU A 172 -5.97 -0.86 -5.55
CA LEU A 172 -7.11 -1.71 -5.89
C LEU A 172 -7.87 -1.23 -7.15
N GLY A 173 -7.56 -0.02 -7.63
CA GLY A 173 -8.05 0.50 -8.90
C GLY A 173 -9.53 0.90 -8.93
N PHE A 174 -10.15 1.23 -7.79
CA PHE A 174 -11.51 1.78 -7.77
C PHE A 174 -11.57 3.09 -8.56
N PRO A 175 -12.59 3.36 -9.38
CA PRO A 175 -12.77 4.66 -10.01
C PRO A 175 -12.97 5.77 -8.98
N ALA A 176 -12.44 6.97 -9.23
CA ALA A 176 -12.55 8.09 -8.29
C ALA A 176 -14.01 8.51 -8.03
N ASP A 177 -14.84 8.47 -9.07
CA ASP A 177 -16.28 8.77 -9.05
C ASP A 177 -17.14 7.62 -8.49
N HIS A 178 -16.50 6.56 -8.00
CA HIS A 178 -17.10 5.42 -7.31
C HIS A 178 -16.68 5.35 -5.84
N ILE A 179 -15.82 6.26 -5.36
CA ILE A 179 -15.44 6.36 -3.96
C ILE A 179 -16.08 7.61 -3.37
N TYR A 180 -17.05 7.39 -2.51
CA TYR A 180 -17.78 8.44 -1.80
C TYR A 180 -17.10 8.67 -0.45
N VAL A 181 -16.69 9.90 -0.19
CA VAL A 181 -16.01 10.27 1.06
C VAL A 181 -16.88 11.27 1.81
N LEU A 182 -17.43 10.85 2.93
CA LEU A 182 -18.19 11.70 3.84
C LEU A 182 -17.28 12.08 4.99
N CYS A 183 -16.85 13.35 5.03
CA CYS A 183 -15.83 13.80 5.97
C CYS A 183 -16.26 15.10 6.65
N TYR A 184 -16.21 15.10 7.98
CA TYR A 184 -16.37 16.30 8.82
C TYR A 184 -17.55 17.20 8.38
N ASP A 185 -17.30 18.48 8.13
CA ASP A 185 -18.28 19.47 7.65
C ASP A 185 -18.37 19.57 6.11
N GLY A 186 -17.86 18.55 5.40
CA GLY A 186 -17.74 18.53 3.94
C GLY A 186 -16.36 18.98 3.46
N THR A 187 -15.39 19.05 4.36
CA THR A 187 -13.99 19.38 4.07
C THR A 187 -13.03 18.34 4.64
N ILE A 188 -11.78 18.37 4.20
CA ILE A 188 -10.70 17.63 4.85
C ILE A 188 -10.37 18.35 6.16
N GLY A 189 -10.95 17.86 7.25
CA GLY A 189 -10.85 18.50 8.56
C GLY A 189 -11.22 17.57 9.70
N ALA A 190 -10.86 17.99 10.90
CA ALA A 190 -11.11 17.33 12.15
C ALA A 190 -11.31 18.37 13.27
N THR A 191 -11.84 17.94 14.41
CA THR A 191 -12.05 18.80 15.58
C THR A 191 -10.75 19.27 16.22
N ASP A 192 -9.70 18.45 16.15
CA ASP A 192 -8.36 18.71 16.69
C ASP A 192 -7.37 19.23 15.62
N ALA A 193 -7.72 19.22 14.34
CA ALA A 193 -6.90 19.74 13.24
C ALA A 193 -7.75 20.16 12.03
N SER A 194 -7.57 21.39 11.52
CA SER A 194 -8.24 21.86 10.30
C SER A 194 -7.40 22.87 9.51
N GLY A 195 -7.79 23.13 8.26
CA GLY A 195 -7.10 24.08 7.38
C GLY A 195 -5.65 23.68 7.12
N SER A 196 -4.70 24.57 7.39
CA SER A 196 -3.26 24.29 7.21
C SER A 196 -2.75 23.14 8.10
N GLY A 197 -3.47 22.77 9.16
CA GLY A 197 -3.14 21.60 9.98
C GLY A 197 -3.42 20.25 9.28
N MET A 198 -4.20 20.27 8.20
CA MET A 198 -4.66 19.10 7.43
C MET A 198 -4.33 19.24 5.92
N SER A 199 -3.30 20.00 5.55
CA SER A 199 -2.90 20.17 4.13
C SER A 199 -2.01 19.04 3.60
N THR A 200 -1.39 18.29 4.51
CA THR A 200 -0.38 17.28 4.19
C THR A 200 -0.69 16.02 4.98
N TRP A 201 -0.77 14.89 4.28
CA TRP A 201 -1.00 13.59 4.88
C TRP A 201 0.31 13.07 5.49
N VAL A 202 0.22 12.48 6.68
CA VAL A 202 1.40 12.09 7.47
C VAL A 202 2.17 10.90 6.89
N GLY A 203 1.51 10.02 6.14
CA GLY A 203 2.11 8.78 5.65
C GLY A 203 3.31 9.03 4.72
N ASP A 204 3.16 9.92 3.74
CA ASP A 204 4.22 10.20 2.75
C ASP A 204 4.59 11.68 2.60
N GLY A 205 3.99 12.56 3.42
CA GLY A 205 4.25 14.00 3.35
C GLY A 205 3.69 14.68 2.10
N THR A 206 2.80 14.04 1.33
CA THR A 206 2.12 14.64 0.17
C THR A 206 0.77 15.24 0.56
N ALA A 207 0.15 16.01 -0.34
CA ALA A 207 -1.20 16.51 -0.13
C ALA A 207 -2.21 15.36 -0.06
N TYR A 208 -3.29 15.55 0.68
CA TYR A 208 -4.42 14.62 0.69
C TYR A 208 -4.97 14.43 -0.74
N GLN A 209 -5.30 13.18 -1.08
CA GLN A 209 -5.81 12.77 -2.38
C GLN A 209 -7.33 12.55 -2.36
N MET A 210 -7.88 12.18 -1.21
CA MET A 210 -9.30 11.90 -1.08
C MET A 210 -10.17 13.08 -1.50
N GLN A 211 -11.22 12.78 -2.24
CA GLN A 211 -12.18 13.77 -2.73
C GLN A 211 -13.41 13.73 -1.85
N VAL A 212 -13.52 14.70 -0.93
CA VAL A 212 -14.69 14.81 -0.03
C VAL A 212 -15.93 15.09 -0.86
N THR A 213 -16.89 14.19 -0.78
CA THR A 213 -18.14 14.24 -1.55
C THR A 213 -19.20 15.04 -0.82
N ASP A 214 -19.31 14.87 0.50
CA ASP A 214 -20.23 15.64 1.35
C ASP A 214 -19.75 15.61 2.83
N SER A 215 -20.46 16.36 3.67
CA SER A 215 -20.32 16.37 5.12
C SER A 215 -20.80 15.07 5.76
N ALA A 216 -20.13 14.66 6.83
CA ALA A 216 -20.36 13.39 7.53
C ALA A 216 -21.57 13.47 8.49
N THR A 217 -22.77 13.61 7.93
CA THR A 217 -24.03 13.62 8.69
C THR A 217 -24.79 12.29 8.52
N LYS A 218 -25.75 12.02 9.42
CA LYS A 218 -26.67 10.86 9.27
C LYS A 218 -27.42 10.89 7.94
N ALA A 219 -27.92 12.08 7.57
CA ALA A 219 -28.71 12.26 6.36
C ALA A 219 -27.86 11.94 5.13
N HIS A 220 -26.65 12.49 5.05
CA HIS A 220 -25.76 12.23 3.92
C HIS A 220 -25.26 10.78 3.88
N LEU A 221 -25.08 10.13 5.03
CA LEU A 221 -24.78 8.69 5.07
C LEU A 221 -25.92 7.88 4.41
N HIS A 222 -27.17 8.11 4.84
CA HIS A 222 -28.35 7.46 4.27
C HIS A 222 -28.52 7.78 2.77
N ASP A 223 -28.41 9.04 2.39
CA ASP A 223 -28.62 9.50 1.02
C ASP A 223 -27.53 8.97 0.08
N THR A 224 -26.29 8.86 0.56
CA THR A 224 -25.18 8.29 -0.19
C THR A 224 -25.36 6.78 -0.41
N LEU A 225 -25.78 6.04 0.62
CA LEU A 225 -26.12 4.61 0.47
C LEU A 225 -27.24 4.41 -0.55
N THR A 226 -28.26 5.27 -0.52
CA THR A 226 -29.37 5.25 -1.49
C THR A 226 -28.86 5.53 -2.91
N ALA A 227 -28.05 6.58 -3.09
CA ALA A 227 -27.49 6.97 -4.38
C ALA A 227 -26.56 5.90 -4.98
N ILE A 228 -25.74 5.24 -4.14
CA ILE A 228 -24.93 4.10 -4.55
C ILE A 228 -25.85 2.95 -4.96
N SER A 229 -26.85 2.61 -4.13
CA SER A 229 -27.77 1.51 -4.39
C SER A 229 -28.51 1.63 -5.73
N ASP A 230 -28.90 2.84 -6.13
CA ASP A 230 -29.55 3.08 -7.43
C ASP A 230 -28.62 2.85 -8.64
N ARG A 231 -27.30 2.77 -8.43
CA ARG A 231 -26.29 2.47 -9.47
C ARG A 231 -25.84 1.01 -9.47
N MET A 232 -26.23 0.22 -8.48
CA MET A 232 -25.76 -1.15 -8.30
C MET A 232 -26.65 -2.19 -9.00
N ASP A 233 -26.02 -3.32 -9.31
CA ASP A 233 -26.61 -4.55 -9.84
C ASP A 233 -26.09 -5.79 -9.10
N ASP A 234 -26.54 -6.97 -9.53
CA ASP A 234 -26.20 -8.27 -8.91
C ASP A 234 -24.69 -8.60 -8.95
N ASP A 235 -23.91 -7.92 -9.78
CA ASP A 235 -22.45 -8.11 -9.89
C ASP A 235 -21.67 -7.03 -9.12
N SER A 236 -22.35 -6.05 -8.53
CA SER A 236 -21.74 -4.91 -7.87
C SER A 236 -21.14 -5.25 -6.51
N LEU A 237 -20.08 -4.53 -6.15
CA LEU A 237 -19.46 -4.59 -4.83
C LEU A 237 -19.56 -3.22 -4.16
N LEU A 238 -19.97 -3.18 -2.89
CA LEU A 238 -19.86 -2.01 -2.04
C LEU A 238 -18.91 -2.30 -0.87
N PHE A 239 -17.87 -1.48 -0.74
CA PHE A 239 -17.04 -1.41 0.45
C PHE A 239 -17.46 -0.22 1.31
N VAL A 240 -17.74 -0.43 2.59
CA VAL A 240 -18.03 0.64 3.56
C VAL A 240 -16.96 0.59 4.65
N HIS A 241 -16.34 1.73 4.92
CA HIS A 241 -15.45 1.90 6.07
C HIS A 241 -15.93 3.09 6.89
N THR A 242 -16.17 2.86 8.18
CA THR A 242 -16.39 3.93 9.15
C THR A 242 -15.19 4.03 10.08
N ASN A 243 -14.74 5.25 10.33
CA ASN A 243 -13.67 5.50 11.30
C ASN A 243 -13.99 6.73 12.13
N ASN A 244 -14.30 6.53 13.42
CA ASN A 244 -14.69 7.62 14.31
C ASN A 244 -14.74 7.21 15.80
N HIS A 245 -15.23 8.12 16.65
CA HIS A 245 -15.74 7.79 17.97
C HIS A 245 -17.02 6.94 17.95
N GLY A 246 -17.16 6.11 18.98
CA GLY A 246 -18.36 5.34 19.26
C GLY A 246 -18.81 5.46 20.70
N ALA A 247 -20.07 5.12 20.95
CA ALA A 247 -20.70 5.05 22.25
C ALA A 247 -21.49 3.76 22.37
N THR A 248 -21.89 3.39 23.59
CA THR A 248 -22.77 2.22 23.82
C THR A 248 -24.09 2.27 23.06
N THR A 249 -24.48 3.45 22.57
CA THR A 249 -25.69 3.68 21.78
C THR A 249 -25.46 3.66 20.26
N GLY A 250 -24.22 3.67 19.77
CA GLY A 250 -23.91 3.62 18.35
C GLY A 250 -22.69 4.42 17.90
N LEU A 251 -22.55 4.57 16.58
CA LEU A 251 -21.50 5.31 15.89
C LEU A 251 -21.76 6.82 16.03
N CYS A 252 -20.86 7.56 16.66
CA CYS A 252 -21.06 8.99 16.85
C CYS A 252 -21.03 9.73 15.51
N VAL A 253 -21.92 10.71 15.33
CA VAL A 253 -22.00 11.54 14.11
C VAL A 253 -21.64 12.98 14.42
N ASP A 254 -22.16 13.49 15.52
CA ASP A 254 -21.87 14.83 16.02
C ASP A 254 -21.91 14.82 17.56
N ASN A 255 -21.86 15.99 18.20
CA ASN A 255 -21.86 16.11 19.66
C ASN A 255 -23.18 15.72 20.34
N SER A 256 -24.25 15.42 19.61
CA SER A 256 -25.57 15.09 20.14
C SER A 256 -26.24 13.88 19.48
N THR A 257 -25.71 13.34 18.39
CA THR A 257 -26.33 12.25 17.63
C THR A 257 -25.37 11.09 17.32
N VAL A 258 -25.94 9.88 17.27
CA VAL A 258 -25.25 8.64 16.91
C VAL A 258 -26.07 7.87 15.90
N VAL A 259 -25.49 7.23 14.88
CA VAL A 259 -26.18 6.18 14.11
C VAL A 259 -26.29 4.96 15.02
N THR A 260 -27.50 4.54 15.35
CA THR A 260 -27.68 3.31 16.15
C THR A 260 -27.52 2.06 15.27
N PRO A 261 -27.25 0.88 15.86
CA PRO A 261 -27.21 -0.36 15.09
C PRO A 261 -28.53 -0.67 14.35
N ASP A 262 -29.68 -0.32 14.95
CA ASP A 262 -31.00 -0.47 14.32
C ASP A 262 -31.21 0.51 13.15
N GLU A 263 -30.78 1.77 13.31
CA GLU A 263 -30.82 2.76 12.23
C GLU A 263 -29.94 2.32 11.06
N TRP A 264 -28.74 1.78 11.35
CA TRP A 264 -27.86 1.20 10.34
C TRP A 264 -28.51 0.03 9.60
N GLY A 265 -29.11 -0.92 10.32
CA GLY A 265 -29.87 -2.02 9.71
C GLY A 265 -30.99 -1.52 8.80
N THR A 266 -31.72 -0.48 9.23
CA THR A 266 -32.78 0.15 8.43
C THR A 266 -32.23 0.80 7.15
N MET A 267 -31.04 1.42 7.21
CA MET A 267 -30.38 1.97 6.01
C MET A 267 -30.03 0.86 5.01
N LEU A 268 -29.54 -0.28 5.49
CA LEU A 268 -29.22 -1.43 4.63
C LEU A 268 -30.47 -2.08 4.02
N ASP A 269 -31.55 -2.22 4.79
CA ASP A 269 -32.85 -2.70 4.29
C ASP A 269 -33.39 -1.85 3.13
N GLY A 270 -33.08 -0.55 3.14
CA GLY A 270 -33.50 0.39 2.10
C GLY A 270 -32.78 0.21 0.77
N MET A 271 -31.68 -0.54 0.73
CA MET A 271 -30.89 -0.77 -0.47
C MET A 271 -31.50 -1.86 -1.34
N ARG A 272 -31.48 -1.67 -2.66
CA ARG A 272 -31.72 -2.72 -3.66
C ARG A 272 -30.73 -3.87 -3.47
N SER A 273 -31.12 -5.10 -3.79
CA SER A 273 -30.22 -6.25 -3.81
C SER A 273 -29.05 -6.07 -4.79
N PHE A 274 -27.87 -6.57 -4.40
CA PHE A 274 -26.62 -6.46 -5.15
C PHE A 274 -25.67 -7.62 -4.83
N GLY A 275 -24.49 -7.64 -5.46
CA GLY A 275 -23.57 -8.77 -5.37
C GLY A 275 -22.89 -8.94 -4.01
N THR A 276 -22.09 -7.95 -3.57
CA THR A 276 -21.19 -8.10 -2.43
C THR A 276 -21.11 -6.85 -1.57
N LEU A 277 -21.31 -6.98 -0.27
CA LEU A 277 -21.09 -5.94 0.73
C LEU A 277 -19.87 -6.29 1.60
N VAL A 278 -18.97 -5.34 1.80
CA VAL A 278 -17.88 -5.43 2.77
C VAL A 278 -18.00 -4.22 3.69
N VAL A 279 -18.07 -4.45 5.00
CA VAL A 279 -18.15 -3.38 6.01
C VAL A 279 -17.00 -3.54 6.99
N THR A 280 -16.30 -2.44 7.23
CA THR A 280 -15.28 -2.33 8.29
C THR A 280 -15.62 -1.15 9.18
N MET A 281 -15.50 -1.33 10.50
CA MET A 281 -15.88 -0.30 11.47
C MET A 281 -14.84 -0.14 12.57
N GLU A 282 -14.16 1.01 12.56
CA GLU A 282 -13.22 1.46 13.58
C GLU A 282 -13.91 2.50 14.48
N GLN A 283 -14.45 2.02 15.59
CA GLN A 283 -14.91 2.87 16.69
C GLN A 283 -15.12 2.01 17.95
N CYS A 284 -15.17 2.64 19.13
CA CYS A 284 -15.68 1.98 20.33
C CYS A 284 -17.06 1.35 20.08
N TYR A 285 -17.30 0.16 20.64
CA TYR A 285 -18.55 -0.59 20.52
C TYR A 285 -18.94 -0.99 19.08
N SER A 286 -18.00 -0.95 18.13
CA SER A 286 -18.22 -1.25 16.71
C SER A 286 -18.83 -2.63 16.46
N GLY A 287 -18.52 -3.63 17.28
CA GLY A 287 -19.08 -4.98 17.17
C GLY A 287 -20.60 -5.04 17.33
N ALA A 288 -21.24 -4.01 17.90
CA ALA A 288 -22.70 -3.91 17.97
C ALA A 288 -23.38 -3.86 16.60
N PHE A 289 -22.65 -3.50 15.54
CA PHE A 289 -23.14 -3.40 14.17
C PHE A 289 -22.98 -4.69 13.36
N LEU A 290 -22.29 -5.71 13.89
CA LEU A 290 -22.04 -6.96 13.19
C LEU A 290 -23.36 -7.66 12.81
N GLN A 291 -24.18 -7.97 13.81
CA GLN A 291 -25.42 -8.71 13.56
C GLN A 291 -26.43 -7.91 12.73
N PRO A 292 -26.67 -6.60 12.99
CA PRO A 292 -27.51 -5.77 12.11
C PRO A 292 -27.01 -5.73 10.67
N THR A 293 -25.69 -5.69 10.43
CA THR A 293 -25.16 -5.73 9.06
C THR A 293 -25.48 -7.05 8.38
N LEU A 294 -25.24 -8.19 9.04
CA LEU A 294 -25.49 -9.50 8.44
C LEU A 294 -26.98 -9.79 8.24
N ASP A 295 -27.84 -9.34 9.15
CA ASP A 295 -29.28 -9.61 9.07
C ASP A 295 -29.99 -8.77 8.02
N HIS A 296 -29.59 -7.50 7.87
CA HIS A 296 -30.28 -6.52 7.03
C HIS A 296 -29.60 -6.26 5.67
N SER A 297 -28.38 -6.75 5.45
CA SER A 297 -27.73 -6.63 4.14
C SER A 297 -28.57 -7.31 3.05
N THR A 298 -28.84 -6.57 1.98
CA THR A 298 -29.52 -7.08 0.77
C THR A 298 -28.54 -7.66 -0.24
N ALA A 299 -27.24 -7.68 0.05
CA ALA A 299 -26.21 -8.26 -0.79
C ALA A 299 -26.22 -9.80 -0.75
N ALA A 300 -25.88 -10.44 -1.87
CA ALA A 300 -25.77 -11.90 -1.94
C ALA A 300 -24.65 -12.47 -1.05
N ARG A 301 -23.59 -11.68 -0.83
CA ARG A 301 -22.49 -11.98 0.10
C ARG A 301 -22.14 -10.74 0.91
N THR A 302 -21.95 -10.91 2.21
CA THR A 302 -21.62 -9.82 3.14
C THR A 302 -20.47 -10.26 4.03
N SER A 303 -19.46 -9.41 4.18
CA SER A 303 -18.39 -9.54 5.17
C SER A 303 -18.39 -8.31 6.07
N PHE A 304 -18.23 -8.53 7.37
CA PHE A 304 -18.14 -7.51 8.39
C PHE A 304 -16.91 -7.74 9.25
N ALA A 305 -16.15 -6.69 9.51
CA ALA A 305 -15.06 -6.68 10.49
C ALA A 305 -15.11 -5.39 11.32
N ALA A 306 -14.69 -5.47 12.58
CA ALA A 306 -14.69 -4.32 13.47
C ALA A 306 -13.58 -4.42 14.52
N ALA A 307 -13.12 -3.27 15.01
CA ALA A 307 -12.00 -3.16 15.96
C ALA A 307 -12.26 -3.86 17.30
N VAL A 308 -13.50 -3.79 17.80
CA VAL A 308 -13.87 -4.31 19.12
C VAL A 308 -15.26 -4.94 19.17
N PRO A 309 -15.57 -5.79 20.18
CA PRO A 309 -16.91 -6.30 20.45
C PRO A 309 -17.87 -5.20 20.90
N ALA A 310 -19.16 -5.54 20.98
CA ALA A 310 -20.26 -4.62 21.26
C ALA A 310 -20.23 -3.95 22.66
N ASP A 311 -19.36 -4.39 23.56
CA ASP A 311 -19.25 -3.92 24.95
C ASP A 311 -17.87 -3.33 25.31
N LYS A 312 -16.99 -3.15 24.32
CA LYS A 312 -15.62 -2.64 24.53
C LYS A 312 -15.36 -1.31 23.80
N VAL A 313 -14.26 -0.67 24.18
CA VAL A 313 -13.74 0.57 23.56
C VAL A 313 -12.52 0.24 22.71
N SER A 314 -12.37 0.89 21.56
CA SER A 314 -11.20 0.71 20.70
C SER A 314 -10.05 1.65 21.05
N ALA A 315 -8.85 1.32 20.58
CA ALA A 315 -7.66 2.15 20.75
C ALA A 315 -7.63 3.31 19.75
N GLY A 316 -6.80 4.31 20.05
CA GLY A 316 -6.48 5.38 19.11
C GLY A 316 -5.06 5.90 19.37
N ALA A 317 -4.31 6.16 18.31
CA ALA A 317 -2.95 6.70 18.40
C ALA A 317 -2.89 8.15 17.90
N THR A 318 -1.68 8.70 17.80
CA THR A 318 -1.46 10.10 17.37
C THR A 318 -2.00 10.35 15.96
N HIS A 319 -1.79 9.39 15.05
CA HIS A 319 -2.01 9.58 13.61
C HIS A 319 -2.95 8.56 12.97
N PHE A 320 -3.16 7.41 13.59
CA PHE A 320 -4.03 6.37 13.06
C PHE A 320 -4.70 5.64 14.24
N ASP A 321 -5.84 5.03 13.98
CA ASP A 321 -6.44 4.07 14.90
C ASP A 321 -5.79 2.68 14.65
N PRO A 322 -5.21 2.02 15.68
CA PRO A 322 -4.35 0.85 15.52
C PRO A 322 -4.92 -0.32 14.70
N TRP A 323 -6.18 -0.71 14.95
CA TRP A 323 -6.82 -1.78 14.20
C TRP A 323 -7.04 -1.42 12.72
N ALA A 324 -7.62 -0.24 12.45
CA ALA A 324 -7.84 0.25 11.08
C ALA A 324 -6.52 0.32 10.30
N LEU A 325 -5.45 0.84 10.92
CA LEU A 325 -4.13 0.88 10.34
C LEU A 325 -3.68 -0.52 9.94
N ALA A 326 -3.68 -1.49 10.87
CA ALA A 326 -3.22 -2.85 10.60
C ALA A 326 -4.05 -3.52 9.49
N TRP A 327 -5.37 -3.32 9.46
CA TRP A 327 -6.25 -3.87 8.43
C TRP A 327 -5.91 -3.33 7.03
N PHE A 328 -5.72 -2.02 6.91
CA PHE A 328 -5.35 -1.38 5.64
C PHE A 328 -3.91 -1.66 5.24
N GLU A 329 -2.97 -1.76 6.19
CA GLU A 329 -1.61 -2.20 5.93
C GLU A 329 -1.62 -3.62 5.33
N GLY A 330 -2.35 -4.56 5.92
CA GLY A 330 -2.51 -5.91 5.39
C GLY A 330 -3.03 -5.94 3.95
N LEU A 331 -4.04 -5.12 3.62
CA LEU A 331 -4.50 -4.95 2.23
C LEU A 331 -3.45 -4.29 1.33
N ASN A 332 -2.74 -3.29 1.86
CA ASN A 332 -1.75 -2.51 1.15
C ASN A 332 -0.43 -3.26 0.95
N ASP A 333 -0.19 -4.36 1.67
CA ASP A 333 1.07 -5.11 1.68
C ASP A 333 2.30 -4.20 1.91
N ALA A 334 2.06 -3.06 2.56
CA ALA A 334 3.03 -2.05 2.91
C ALA A 334 2.42 -1.16 4.00
N SER A 335 3.27 -0.60 4.85
CA SER A 335 2.85 0.29 5.92
C SER A 335 2.23 1.57 5.37
N ALA A 336 1.52 2.33 6.22
CA ALA A 336 1.03 3.66 5.85
C ALA A 336 2.15 4.64 5.44
N TYR A 337 3.40 4.34 5.82
CA TYR A 337 4.59 5.10 5.47
C TYR A 337 5.37 4.51 4.28
N GLY A 338 4.83 3.48 3.61
CA GLY A 338 5.40 2.86 2.42
C GLY A 338 6.53 1.86 2.68
N ALA A 339 6.74 1.44 3.93
CA ALA A 339 7.70 0.38 4.26
C ALA A 339 7.09 -1.00 4.01
N SER A 340 7.91 -2.00 3.63
CA SER A 340 7.45 -3.39 3.56
C SER A 340 6.98 -3.89 4.93
N LEU A 341 5.95 -4.72 4.93
CA LEU A 341 5.46 -5.36 6.16
C LEU A 341 6.39 -6.50 6.58
N ALA A 342 6.49 -6.73 7.89
CA ALA A 342 7.25 -7.85 8.44
C ALA A 342 6.57 -9.21 8.17
N HIS A 343 5.26 -9.20 7.91
CA HIS A 343 4.43 -10.37 7.67
C HIS A 343 3.52 -10.09 6.47
N HIS A 344 3.22 -11.12 5.68
CA HIS A 344 2.34 -11.00 4.53
C HIS A 344 0.90 -11.39 4.91
N ALA A 345 -0.07 -10.58 4.48
CA ALA A 345 -1.48 -10.91 4.66
C ALA A 345 -1.96 -12.02 3.67
N ASP A 346 -1.30 -12.19 2.52
CA ASP A 346 -1.61 -13.23 1.51
C ASP A 346 -1.10 -14.61 1.96
N VAL A 347 -1.81 -15.22 2.92
CA VAL A 347 -1.41 -16.49 3.55
C VAL A 347 -1.63 -17.66 2.60
N ASP A 348 -2.64 -17.59 1.72
CA ASP A 348 -2.93 -18.63 0.74
C ASP A 348 -2.11 -18.51 -0.55
N HIS A 349 -1.34 -17.43 -0.70
CA HIS A 349 -0.49 -17.11 -1.85
C HIS A 349 -1.28 -17.01 -3.17
N SER A 350 -2.55 -16.61 -3.10
CA SER A 350 -3.41 -16.41 -4.26
C SER A 350 -3.07 -15.14 -5.05
N GLY A 351 -2.19 -14.29 -4.52
CA GLY A 351 -1.85 -12.99 -5.08
C GLY A 351 -2.91 -11.93 -4.83
N ARG A 352 -3.86 -12.20 -3.92
CA ARG A 352 -4.97 -11.30 -3.58
C ARG A 352 -5.29 -11.47 -2.10
N ILE A 353 -5.59 -10.36 -1.42
CA ILE A 353 -5.98 -10.40 -0.01
C ILE A 353 -7.50 -10.56 0.10
N SER A 354 -7.94 -11.69 0.65
CA SER A 354 -9.34 -11.92 1.00
C SER A 354 -9.74 -11.11 2.24
N MET A 355 -11.05 -10.93 2.47
CA MET A 355 -11.51 -10.19 3.65
C MET A 355 -11.19 -10.92 4.97
N VAL A 356 -11.10 -12.25 4.93
CA VAL A 356 -10.64 -13.05 6.07
C VAL A 356 -9.13 -12.86 6.31
N GLU A 357 -8.33 -12.80 5.26
CA GLU A 357 -6.89 -12.54 5.38
C GLU A 357 -6.59 -11.14 5.92
N ALA A 358 -7.28 -10.11 5.41
CA ALA A 358 -7.15 -8.75 5.93
C ALA A 358 -7.53 -8.68 7.42
N PHE A 359 -8.63 -9.34 7.80
CA PHE A 359 -9.04 -9.43 9.21
C PHE A 359 -7.99 -10.16 10.06
N ASN A 360 -7.56 -11.36 9.66
CA ASN A 360 -6.59 -12.16 10.40
C ASN A 360 -5.25 -11.44 10.56
N TYR A 361 -4.83 -10.68 9.55
CA TYR A 361 -3.65 -9.82 9.64
C TYR A 361 -3.84 -8.74 10.70
N SER A 362 -4.97 -8.02 10.67
CA SER A 362 -5.27 -6.99 11.68
C SER A 362 -5.34 -7.56 13.10
N ASP A 363 -5.98 -8.72 13.30
CA ASP A 363 -6.09 -9.39 14.61
C ASP A 363 -4.73 -9.77 15.21
N GLN A 364 -3.75 -10.08 14.35
CA GLN A 364 -2.41 -10.49 14.78
C GLN A 364 -1.41 -9.35 14.90
N HIS A 365 -1.62 -8.27 14.15
CA HIS A 365 -0.62 -7.21 13.95
C HIS A 365 -1.11 -5.81 14.34
N ASP A 366 -2.30 -5.72 14.94
CA ASP A 366 -2.72 -4.54 15.66
C ASP A 366 -1.64 -4.09 16.65
N THR A 367 -1.33 -2.80 16.62
CA THR A 367 -0.29 -2.20 17.45
C THR A 367 -0.75 -1.91 18.88
N ASP A 368 -2.04 -2.03 19.20
CA ASP A 368 -2.58 -1.90 20.57
C ASP A 368 -3.58 -3.01 20.95
N THR A 369 -3.03 -4.20 21.23
CA THR A 369 -3.77 -5.38 21.71
C THR A 369 -4.34 -5.25 23.13
N SER A 370 -4.18 -4.11 23.80
CA SER A 370 -4.67 -3.92 25.18
C SER A 370 -6.11 -3.42 25.24
N TYR A 371 -6.59 -2.81 24.14
CA TYR A 371 -7.96 -2.33 24.00
C TYR A 371 -8.71 -3.06 22.88
N ASP A 372 -8.05 -3.20 21.73
CA ASP A 372 -8.67 -3.80 20.56
C ASP A 372 -8.82 -5.32 20.71
N ASP A 373 -9.95 -5.84 20.25
CA ASP A 373 -10.32 -7.26 20.29
C ASP A 373 -11.18 -7.53 19.05
N PRO A 374 -10.54 -7.59 17.88
CA PRO A 374 -11.25 -7.51 16.61
C PRO A 374 -12.30 -8.61 16.44
N VAL A 375 -13.44 -8.24 15.88
CA VAL A 375 -14.54 -9.17 15.62
C VAL A 375 -14.84 -9.27 14.13
N TYR A 376 -15.20 -10.47 13.69
CA TYR A 376 -15.47 -10.79 12.30
C TYR A 376 -16.75 -11.59 12.15
N GLY A 377 -17.47 -11.36 11.06
CA GLY A 377 -18.60 -12.19 10.65
C GLY A 377 -18.89 -12.05 9.16
N ASP A 378 -19.47 -13.10 8.58
CA ASP A 378 -19.86 -13.09 7.17
C ASP A 378 -21.15 -13.90 6.92
N LYS A 379 -21.80 -13.56 5.80
CA LYS A 379 -23.05 -14.19 5.36
C LYS A 379 -23.09 -14.26 3.83
N PRO A 380 -23.20 -15.46 3.23
CA PRO A 380 -23.18 -16.77 3.87
C PRO A 380 -21.88 -17.04 4.63
N PHE A 381 -21.94 -17.94 5.61
CA PHE A 381 -20.79 -18.32 6.42
C PHE A 381 -19.56 -18.67 5.55
N ALA A 382 -18.40 -18.15 5.92
CA ALA A 382 -17.10 -18.30 5.27
C ALA A 382 -16.97 -17.67 3.86
N CYS A 383 -17.96 -16.88 3.40
CA CYS A 383 -17.87 -16.24 2.09
C CYS A 383 -16.73 -15.22 2.00
N GLY A 384 -16.28 -14.62 3.11
CA GLY A 384 -15.22 -13.62 3.13
C GLY A 384 -13.84 -14.11 2.70
N ALA A 385 -13.58 -15.42 2.82
CA ALA A 385 -12.38 -16.06 2.25
C ALA A 385 -12.37 -16.04 0.70
N SER A 386 -13.49 -15.66 0.08
CA SER A 386 -13.66 -15.56 -1.38
C SER A 386 -14.11 -14.17 -1.84
N ILE A 387 -14.09 -13.19 -0.94
CA ILE A 387 -14.34 -11.78 -1.25
C ILE A 387 -13.00 -11.06 -1.32
N TYR A 388 -12.77 -10.37 -2.43
CA TYR A 388 -11.58 -9.56 -2.68
C TYR A 388 -12.02 -8.18 -3.16
N LEU A 389 -11.30 -7.14 -2.76
CA LEU A 389 -11.58 -5.77 -3.21
C LEU A 389 -10.91 -5.44 -4.54
N ASN A 390 -9.84 -6.16 -4.91
CA ASN A 390 -9.13 -5.91 -6.15
C ASN A 390 -9.95 -6.34 -7.38
N ARG A 391 -9.71 -5.66 -8.50
CA ARG A 391 -10.33 -6.03 -9.78
C ARG A 391 -9.68 -7.32 -10.29
N VAL A 392 -10.48 -8.21 -10.86
CA VAL A 392 -9.91 -9.24 -11.75
C VAL A 392 -9.40 -8.52 -13.01
N PRO A 393 -8.09 -8.60 -13.34
CA PRO A 393 -7.53 -7.87 -14.48
C PRO A 393 -8.26 -8.21 -15.78
N ALA A 394 -8.59 -7.20 -16.59
CA ALA A 394 -9.13 -7.47 -17.91
C ALA A 394 -8.03 -8.09 -18.80
N TRP A 395 -8.41 -8.97 -19.73
CA TRP A 395 -7.44 -9.67 -20.61
C TRP A 395 -6.56 -8.71 -21.44
N TRP A 396 -7.06 -7.51 -21.76
CA TRP A 396 -6.31 -6.51 -22.49
C TRP A 396 -5.33 -5.74 -21.60
N GLU A 397 -5.62 -5.58 -20.30
CA GLU A 397 -4.69 -5.02 -19.31
C GLU A 397 -3.52 -5.98 -19.10
N VAL A 398 -3.83 -7.28 -19.04
CA VAL A 398 -2.84 -8.37 -19.06
C VAL A 398 -1.98 -8.30 -20.32
N LEU A 399 -2.59 -8.18 -21.50
CA LEU A 399 -1.85 -8.09 -22.76
C LEU A 399 -0.97 -6.83 -22.83
N ARG A 400 -1.48 -5.66 -22.39
CA ARG A 400 -0.71 -4.40 -22.36
C ARG A 400 0.50 -4.51 -21.45
N GLU A 401 0.34 -5.01 -20.24
CA GLU A 401 1.45 -5.22 -19.29
C GLU A 401 2.49 -6.19 -19.86
N LEU A 402 2.06 -7.27 -20.53
CA LEU A 402 2.97 -8.19 -21.23
C LEU A 402 3.75 -7.50 -22.35
N ILE A 403 3.09 -6.66 -23.16
CA ILE A 403 3.74 -5.87 -24.22
C ILE A 403 4.71 -4.84 -23.64
N GLU A 404 4.34 -4.14 -22.56
CA GLU A 404 5.20 -3.16 -21.91
C GLU A 404 6.45 -3.81 -21.30
N ARG A 405 6.30 -4.98 -20.65
CA ARG A 405 7.43 -5.78 -20.19
C ARG A 405 8.32 -6.24 -21.34
N TYR A 406 7.73 -6.67 -22.45
CA TYR A 406 8.47 -7.06 -23.64
C TYR A 406 9.29 -5.88 -24.20
N ARG A 407 8.67 -4.70 -24.32
CA ARG A 407 9.36 -3.46 -24.74
C ARG A 407 10.46 -3.03 -23.76
N LEU A 408 10.30 -3.33 -22.46
CA LEU A 408 11.33 -3.04 -21.45
C LEU A 408 12.52 -3.99 -21.57
N ILE A 409 12.27 -5.28 -21.83
CA ILE A 409 13.28 -6.28 -22.15
C ILE A 409 14.03 -5.86 -23.42
N GLU A 410 13.31 -5.46 -24.47
CA GLU A 410 13.92 -4.99 -25.73
C GLU A 410 14.81 -3.75 -25.54
N LYS A 411 14.46 -2.84 -24.62
CA LYS A 411 15.29 -1.68 -24.27
C LYS A 411 16.48 -2.00 -23.37
N GLN A 412 16.37 -3.01 -22.50
CA GLN A 412 17.44 -3.42 -21.58
C GLN A 412 18.46 -4.38 -22.21
N PHE A 413 18.08 -5.06 -23.30
CA PHE A 413 18.98 -5.87 -24.12
C PHE A 413 19.21 -5.19 -25.48
N PRO A 414 20.14 -4.23 -25.59
CA PRO A 414 20.61 -3.80 -26.91
C PRO A 414 21.14 -5.04 -27.65
N HIS A 415 20.62 -5.31 -28.85
CA HIS A 415 20.95 -6.41 -29.76
C HIS A 415 22.26 -7.12 -29.37
N ILE A 416 22.14 -8.28 -28.72
CA ILE A 416 23.22 -9.25 -28.69
C ILE A 416 23.47 -9.59 -30.17
N PRO A 417 24.66 -9.32 -30.73
CA PRO A 417 24.93 -9.63 -32.13
C PRO A 417 24.66 -11.11 -32.35
N GLU A 418 23.82 -11.39 -33.33
CA GLU A 418 23.38 -12.74 -33.66
C GLU A 418 24.61 -13.63 -33.86
N PRO A 419 24.67 -14.82 -33.22
CA PRO A 419 25.74 -15.76 -33.52
C PRO A 419 25.62 -16.19 -34.99
N ASP A 420 26.69 -16.01 -35.75
CA ASP A 420 26.82 -16.49 -37.13
C ASP A 420 27.44 -17.90 -37.13
N PRO A 421 26.79 -18.92 -37.73
CA PRO A 421 25.49 -18.86 -38.38
C PRO A 421 24.32 -18.90 -37.41
N GLN A 422 23.26 -18.16 -37.75
CA GLN A 422 22.01 -18.13 -36.98
C GLN A 422 21.42 -19.54 -36.88
N PRO A 423 21.00 -19.99 -35.68
CA PRO A 423 20.32 -21.26 -35.54
C PRO A 423 18.90 -21.22 -36.14
N ASP A 424 18.45 -22.34 -36.71
CA ASP A 424 17.22 -22.45 -37.51
C ASP A 424 15.94 -21.94 -36.81
N TRP A 425 15.91 -21.87 -35.48
CA TRP A 425 14.79 -21.34 -34.70
C TRP A 425 14.69 -19.81 -34.70
N ALA A 426 15.77 -19.09 -35.04
CA ALA A 426 15.78 -17.62 -35.07
C ALA A 426 14.85 -17.06 -36.15
N ALA A 427 14.74 -17.75 -37.29
CA ALA A 427 13.83 -17.36 -38.38
C ALA A 427 12.35 -17.53 -37.98
N GLU A 428 12.01 -18.57 -37.21
CA GLU A 428 10.65 -18.76 -36.68
C GLU A 428 10.31 -17.69 -35.63
N LEU A 429 11.26 -17.34 -34.75
CA LEU A 429 11.06 -16.30 -33.75
C LEU A 429 10.81 -14.92 -34.40
N ILE A 430 11.60 -14.55 -35.41
CA ILE A 430 11.40 -13.29 -36.16
C ILE A 430 10.03 -13.26 -36.84
N ALA A 431 9.59 -14.38 -37.44
CA ALA A 431 8.25 -14.47 -38.04
C ALA A 431 7.13 -14.30 -37.00
N HIS A 432 7.30 -14.84 -35.79
CA HIS A 432 6.35 -14.64 -34.70
C HIS A 432 6.33 -13.19 -34.19
N LEU A 433 7.47 -12.51 -34.18
CA LEU A 433 7.57 -11.11 -33.78
C LEU A 433 6.92 -10.16 -34.80
N GLU A 434 7.09 -10.41 -36.10
CA GLU A 434 6.39 -9.65 -37.14
C GLU A 434 4.86 -9.80 -37.05
N VAL A 435 4.37 -10.99 -36.70
CA VAL A 435 2.94 -11.21 -36.48
C VAL A 435 2.44 -10.46 -35.23
N ALA A 436 3.24 -10.44 -34.16
CA ALA A 436 2.91 -9.71 -32.94
C ALA A 436 2.85 -8.19 -33.16
N ASP A 437 3.80 -7.63 -33.91
CA ASP A 437 3.82 -6.20 -34.26
C ASP A 437 2.66 -5.83 -35.18
N GLN A 438 2.33 -6.66 -36.17
CA GLN A 438 1.16 -6.45 -37.01
C GLN A 438 -0.15 -6.49 -36.20
N LEU A 439 -0.23 -7.35 -35.19
CA LEU A 439 -1.38 -7.40 -34.29
C LEU A 439 -1.47 -6.15 -33.41
N ALA A 440 -0.34 -5.70 -32.85
CA ALA A 440 -0.27 -4.48 -32.04
C ALA A 440 -0.70 -3.24 -32.83
N GLN A 441 -0.20 -3.08 -34.06
CA GLN A 441 -0.58 -1.97 -34.95
C GLN A 441 -2.07 -2.01 -35.30
N ARG A 442 -2.64 -3.20 -35.51
CA ARG A 442 -4.08 -3.35 -35.77
C ARG A 442 -4.92 -3.01 -34.55
N VAL A 443 -4.46 -3.33 -33.34
CA VAL A 443 -5.11 -2.95 -32.09
C VAL A 443 -5.06 -1.44 -31.89
N GLU A 444 -3.91 -0.80 -32.07
CA GLU A 444 -3.77 0.67 -31.99
C GLU A 444 -4.68 1.39 -33.01
N ALA A 445 -4.79 0.88 -34.24
CA ALA A 445 -5.69 1.42 -35.25
C ALA A 445 -7.18 1.29 -34.87
N VAL A 446 -7.56 0.20 -34.19
CA VAL A 446 -8.94 0.00 -33.70
C VAL A 446 -9.24 0.91 -32.51
N VAL A 447 -8.29 1.10 -31.59
CA VAL A 447 -8.41 2.01 -30.43
C VAL A 447 -8.54 3.46 -30.92
N GLY A 448 -7.70 3.92 -31.84
CA GLY A 448 -7.80 5.28 -32.40
C GLY A 448 -9.08 5.53 -33.22
N ALA A 449 -9.63 4.49 -33.86
CA ALA A 449 -10.92 4.57 -34.55
C ALA A 449 -12.12 4.63 -33.60
N ALA A 450 -11.99 4.12 -32.37
CA ALA A 450 -13.02 4.21 -31.33
C ALA A 450 -13.05 5.60 -30.68
N GLU A 451 -11.89 6.21 -30.44
CA GLU A 451 -11.78 7.57 -29.87
C GLU A 451 -12.32 8.66 -30.82
N THR A 452 -12.19 8.46 -32.14
CA THR A 452 -12.69 9.40 -33.17
C THR A 452 -14.19 9.30 -33.45
N LYS A 453 -14.87 8.24 -32.96
CA LYS A 453 -16.32 8.03 -33.11
C LYS A 453 -17.15 8.39 -31.88
N ALA A 454 -16.54 8.84 -30.79
CA ALA A 454 -17.29 9.41 -29.67
C ALA A 454 -18.05 10.67 -30.16
N PRO A 455 -19.40 10.74 -30.02
CA PRO A 455 -20.15 11.87 -30.51
C PRO A 455 -19.73 13.12 -29.72
N ARG A 456 -19.23 14.15 -30.43
CA ARG A 456 -19.09 15.50 -29.87
C ARG A 456 -20.47 15.94 -29.39
N ALA A 457 -20.66 15.99 -28.07
CA ALA A 457 -21.84 16.58 -27.46
C ALA A 457 -21.97 18.02 -27.99
N THR A 458 -23.02 18.24 -28.77
CA THR A 458 -23.45 19.55 -29.25
C THR A 458 -23.83 20.40 -28.05
N ALA A 459 -23.08 21.47 -27.80
CA ALA A 459 -23.47 22.54 -26.90
C ALA A 459 -24.71 23.25 -27.48
N GLY A 460 -25.89 22.85 -26.99
CA GLY A 460 -27.15 23.53 -27.25
C GLY A 460 -27.26 24.76 -26.35
N ARG A 461 -27.26 25.94 -26.98
CA ARG A 461 -27.79 27.18 -26.41
C ARG A 461 -29.31 27.07 -26.27
N SER A 462 -29.83 27.30 -25.07
CA SER A 462 -31.05 28.09 -24.82
C SER A 462 -31.04 28.57 -23.39
#